data_AF-A0A435UZ89-F1
#
_entry.id   AF-A0A435UZ89-F1
#
_cell.length_a   1.000
_cell.length_b   1.000
_cell.length_c   1.000
_cell.angle_alpha   90.00
_cell.angle_beta   90.00
_cell.angle_gamma   90.00
#
_symmetry.space_group_name_H-M   'P 1'
#
loop_
_entity.id
_entity.type
_entity.pdbx_description
1 polymer ?
#
loop_
_entity_poly.entity_id
_entity_poly.type
_entity_poly.pdbx_seq_one_letter_code
_entity_poly.pdbx_strand_id
1 'polypeptide(L)'
;MSGFLPDEPRAEVRVSPNFGPRRETTPRPDMIVLHYTGMATGAGAEAWLCDPASEVSSHYLVHENGHIVQMVRESDRAWHAGKSSWFGCADINSCSVGIEIVNPGHS
;
A
#
# COMPACT_ATOMS: atom_id res chain seq x y z
N MET A 1 -9.12 15.16 -0.52
CA MET A 1 -9.92 14.40 -1.50
C MET A 1 -11.01 13.66 -0.75
N SER A 2 -12.24 13.65 -1.26
CA SER A 2 -13.32 12.82 -0.70
C SER A 2 -12.86 11.36 -0.68
N GLY A 3 -13.08 10.67 0.45
CA GLY A 3 -12.72 9.25 0.59
C GLY A 3 -13.38 8.35 -0.46
N PHE A 4 -12.94 7.10 -0.53
CA PHE A 4 -13.54 6.05 -1.35
C PHE A 4 -14.28 5.03 -0.45
N LEU A 5 -15.15 4.22 -1.04
CA LEU A 5 -15.68 3.03 -0.34
C LEU A 5 -14.55 1.99 -0.25
N PRO A 6 -14.22 1.48 0.93
CA PRO A 6 -13.12 0.53 1.07
C PRO A 6 -13.44 -0.77 0.34
N ASP A 7 -12.41 -1.35 -0.28
CA ASP A 7 -12.49 -2.68 -0.91
C ASP A 7 -12.55 -3.77 0.18
N GLU A 8 -11.85 -3.56 1.31
CA GLU A 8 -12.00 -4.38 2.53
C GLU A 8 -13.02 -3.72 3.47
N PRO A 9 -14.22 -4.30 3.68
CA PRO A 9 -15.32 -3.63 4.40
C PRO A 9 -15.01 -3.24 5.85
N ARG A 10 -13.99 -3.84 6.47
CA ARG A 10 -13.55 -3.56 7.84
C ARG A 10 -12.51 -2.45 7.94
N ALA A 11 -11.98 -1.96 6.81
CA ALA A 11 -10.91 -0.98 6.80
C ALA A 11 -11.42 0.45 7.01
N GLU A 12 -10.71 1.22 7.84
CA GLU A 12 -10.83 2.68 7.84
C GLU A 12 -10.13 3.24 6.60
N VAL A 13 -10.73 4.23 5.94
CA VAL A 13 -10.14 4.83 4.74
C VAL A 13 -9.33 6.07 5.09
N ARG A 14 -8.04 6.05 4.78
CA ARG A 14 -7.14 7.20 4.88
C ARG A 14 -6.37 7.38 3.56
N VAL A 15 -6.93 8.18 2.67
CA VAL A 15 -6.42 8.30 1.29
C VAL A 15 -4.98 8.81 1.26
N SER A 16 -4.07 8.01 0.71
CA SER A 16 -2.73 8.48 0.30
C SER A 16 -2.82 9.24 -1.02
N PRO A 17 -2.08 10.34 -1.22
CA PRO A 17 -1.95 10.99 -2.52
C PRO A 17 -1.01 10.25 -3.49
N ASN A 18 -0.25 9.27 -2.98
CA ASN A 18 0.84 8.61 -3.71
C ASN A 18 0.33 7.38 -4.47
N PHE A 19 -0.56 7.58 -5.44
CA PHE A 19 -1.04 6.51 -6.30
C PHE A 19 -1.26 7.02 -7.72
N GLY A 20 -1.44 6.08 -8.65
CA GLY A 20 -1.82 6.40 -10.02
C GLY A 20 -2.60 5.26 -10.66
N PRO A 21 -2.95 5.38 -11.96
CA PRO A 21 -3.56 4.26 -12.68
C PRO A 21 -2.58 3.08 -12.74
N ARG A 22 -3.12 1.85 -12.64
CA ARG A 22 -2.37 0.64 -13.02
C ARG A 22 -2.00 0.75 -14.50
N ARG A 23 -0.80 0.26 -14.86
CA ARG A 23 -0.36 0.32 -16.27
C ARG A 23 -1.19 -0.66 -17.10
N GLU A 24 -1.75 -0.17 -18.22
CA GLU A 24 -2.69 -0.91 -19.08
C GLU A 24 -2.16 -2.25 -19.60
N THR A 25 -0.85 -2.41 -19.67
CA THR A 25 -0.18 -3.65 -20.11
C THR A 25 -0.18 -4.75 -19.06
N THR A 26 -0.77 -4.50 -17.89
CA THR A 26 -0.68 -5.38 -16.73
C THR A 26 -2.03 -6.05 -16.49
N PRO A 27 -2.09 -7.38 -16.29
CA PRO A 27 -3.31 -8.01 -15.79
C PRO A 27 -3.74 -7.39 -14.46
N ARG A 28 -5.02 -7.57 -14.09
CA ARG A 28 -5.51 -7.22 -12.73
C ARG A 28 -4.53 -7.78 -11.69
N PRO A 29 -4.35 -7.11 -10.54
CA PRO A 29 -3.41 -7.56 -9.54
C PRO A 29 -3.66 -9.04 -9.20
N ASP A 30 -2.62 -9.85 -9.31
CA ASP A 30 -2.61 -11.30 -9.09
C ASP A 30 -1.63 -11.71 -7.97
N MET A 31 -1.04 -10.72 -7.32
CA MET A 31 -0.04 -10.89 -6.28
C MET A 31 -0.37 -10.06 -5.04
N ILE A 32 -0.05 -10.60 -3.87
CA ILE A 32 0.01 -9.84 -2.63
C ILE A 32 1.49 -9.71 -2.24
N VAL A 33 1.92 -8.49 -1.92
CA VAL A 33 3.26 -8.25 -1.37
C VAL A 33 3.11 -7.79 0.08
N LEU A 34 3.66 -8.59 0.99
CA LEU A 34 3.68 -8.27 2.42
C LEU A 34 4.97 -7.52 2.76
N HIS A 35 4.81 -6.43 3.50
CA HIS A 35 5.89 -5.58 3.99
C HIS A 35 5.75 -5.37 5.49
N TYR A 36 6.83 -4.93 6.12
CA TYR A 36 6.78 -4.32 7.43
C TYR A 36 7.21 -2.85 7.32
N THR A 37 6.64 -1.99 8.15
CA THR A 37 6.82 -0.53 8.01
C THR A 37 8.24 -0.06 8.33
N GLY A 38 8.95 -0.73 9.23
CA GLY A 38 10.28 -0.30 9.69
C GLY A 38 10.24 1.02 10.49
N MET A 39 9.05 1.42 10.97
CA MET A 39 8.83 2.66 11.69
C MET A 39 8.49 2.40 13.15
N ALA A 40 8.80 3.38 14.01
CA ALA A 40 8.61 3.25 15.45
C ALA A 40 7.14 3.13 15.87
N THR A 41 6.19 3.67 15.10
CA THR A 41 4.76 3.65 15.41
C THR A 41 3.91 3.52 14.15
N GLY A 42 2.72 2.93 14.29
CA GLY A 42 1.72 2.87 13.21
C GLY A 42 1.29 4.27 12.75
N ALA A 43 1.09 5.21 13.66
CA ALA A 43 0.73 6.59 13.32
C ALA A 43 1.82 7.28 12.47
N GLY A 44 3.10 7.00 12.75
CA GLY A 44 4.23 7.46 11.94
C GLY A 44 4.21 6.84 10.54
N ALA A 45 3.91 5.54 10.45
CA ALA A 45 3.76 4.85 9.17
C ALA A 45 2.62 5.42 8.32
N GLU A 46 1.44 5.65 8.92
CA GLU A 46 0.33 6.28 8.21
C GLU A 46 0.66 7.70 7.74
N ALA A 47 1.33 8.50 8.57
CA ALA A 47 1.74 9.84 8.19
C ALA A 47 2.69 9.82 7.00
N TRP A 48 3.67 8.92 7.00
CA TRP A 48 4.66 8.79 5.92
C TRP A 48 4.04 8.28 4.61
N LEU A 49 3.19 7.24 4.68
CA LEU A 49 2.52 6.66 3.50
C LEU A 49 1.49 7.62 2.89
N CYS A 50 1.04 8.64 3.62
CA CYS A 50 0.15 9.69 3.13
C CYS A 50 0.86 11.03 2.83
N ASP A 51 2.17 11.14 3.03
CA ASP A 51 2.94 12.35 2.73
C ASP A 51 3.25 12.41 1.22
N PRO A 52 2.80 13.44 0.48
CA PRO A 52 3.16 13.59 -0.94
C PRO A 52 4.66 13.57 -1.21
N ALA A 53 5.49 14.01 -0.25
CA ALA A 53 6.93 14.06 -0.40
C ALA A 53 7.62 12.69 -0.26
N SER A 54 6.92 11.68 0.29
CA SER A 54 7.49 10.34 0.47
C SER A 54 7.56 9.56 -0.84
N GLU A 55 6.66 9.87 -1.79
CA GLU A 55 6.47 9.15 -3.06
C GLU A 55 6.32 7.63 -2.87
N VAL A 56 5.81 7.21 -1.71
CA VAL A 56 5.50 5.81 -1.39
C VAL A 56 4.12 5.69 -0.77
N SER A 57 3.49 4.53 -0.98
CA SER A 57 2.20 4.17 -0.38
C SER A 57 2.01 2.67 -0.42
N SER A 58 1.04 2.17 0.35
CA SER A 58 0.53 0.81 0.25
C SER A 58 -0.99 0.84 0.01
N HIS A 59 -1.58 -0.30 -0.33
CA HIS A 59 -3.04 -0.40 -0.38
C HIS A 59 -3.59 -0.46 1.05
N TYR A 60 -2.94 -1.25 1.90
CA TYR A 60 -3.35 -1.46 3.28
C TYR A 60 -2.19 -1.26 4.25
N LEU A 61 -2.52 -0.78 5.45
CA LEU A 61 -1.69 -0.84 6.65
C LEU A 61 -2.46 -1.61 7.73
N VAL A 62 -1.82 -2.61 8.32
CA VAL A 62 -2.37 -3.40 9.42
C VAL A 62 -1.60 -3.07 10.69
N HIS A 63 -2.30 -2.53 11.69
CA HIS A 63 -1.74 -2.22 13.01
C HIS A 63 -1.61 -3.46 13.87
N GLU A 64 -0.85 -3.34 14.96
CA GLU A 64 -0.52 -4.42 15.90
C GLU A 64 -1.76 -5.02 16.57
N ASN A 65 -2.85 -4.25 16.69
CA ASN A 65 -4.14 -4.70 17.23
C ASN A 65 -5.09 -5.28 16.17
N GLY A 66 -4.65 -5.41 14.91
CA GLY A 66 -5.46 -5.88 13.79
C GLY A 66 -6.36 -4.81 13.16
N HIS A 67 -6.26 -3.54 13.57
CA HIS A 67 -6.89 -2.42 12.87
C HIS A 67 -6.33 -2.30 11.45
N ILE A 68 -7.20 -2.10 10.47
CA ILE A 68 -6.84 -2.03 9.05
C ILE A 68 -7.16 -0.62 8.55
N VAL A 69 -6.15 0.02 7.95
CA VAL A 69 -6.31 1.27 7.23
C VAL A 69 -6.11 0.99 5.74
N GLN A 70 -7.08 1.36 4.91
CA GLN A 70 -6.95 1.32 3.46
C GLN A 70 -6.61 2.71 2.92
N MET A 71 -5.49 2.80 2.20
CA MET A 71 -4.95 4.08 1.71
C MET A 71 -5.12 4.28 0.21
N VAL A 72 -5.14 3.19 -0.55
CA VAL A 72 -5.30 3.17 -2.02
C VAL A 72 -6.29 2.07 -2.38
N ARG A 73 -7.16 2.32 -3.38
CA ARG A 73 -8.07 1.29 -3.91
C ARG A 73 -7.28 0.16 -4.55
N GLU A 74 -7.77 -1.07 -4.46
CA GLU A 74 -7.15 -2.20 -5.16
C GLU A 74 -7.16 -2.02 -6.69
N SER A 75 -8.09 -1.25 -7.24
CA SER A 75 -8.12 -0.90 -8.67
C SER A 75 -7.01 0.06 -9.09
N ASP A 76 -6.46 0.83 -8.14
CA ASP A 76 -5.42 1.84 -8.36
C ASP A 76 -4.04 1.24 -8.06
N ARG A 77 -2.97 1.88 -8.56
CA ARG A 77 -1.58 1.46 -8.37
C ARG A 77 -0.97 2.22 -7.19
N ALA A 78 -0.85 1.57 -6.03
CA ALA A 78 -0.02 2.05 -4.93
C ALA A 78 1.48 1.94 -5.27
N TRP A 79 2.32 2.67 -4.56
CA TRP A 79 3.76 2.78 -4.81
C TRP A 79 4.57 2.14 -3.67
N HIS A 80 4.51 0.81 -3.55
CA HIS A 80 5.11 0.06 -2.42
C HIS A 80 6.32 -0.80 -2.81
N ALA A 81 6.42 -1.25 -4.06
CA ALA A 81 7.39 -2.28 -4.47
C ALA A 81 8.68 -1.71 -5.09
N GLY A 82 8.77 -0.40 -5.28
CA GLY A 82 9.93 0.25 -5.92
C GLY A 82 10.34 -0.40 -7.25
N LYS A 83 11.66 -0.51 -7.48
CA LYS A 83 12.24 -1.29 -8.58
C LYS A 83 12.34 -2.77 -8.16
N SER A 84 11.49 -3.60 -8.71
CA SER A 84 11.37 -5.02 -8.34
C SER A 84 10.99 -5.89 -9.54
N SER A 85 11.21 -7.20 -9.44
CA SER A 85 10.75 -8.15 -10.45
C SER A 85 10.42 -9.51 -9.83
N TRP A 86 9.43 -10.18 -10.41
CA TRP A 86 8.99 -11.51 -10.01
C TRP A 86 8.35 -12.23 -11.19
N PHE A 87 8.73 -13.48 -11.43
CA PHE A 87 8.18 -14.35 -12.48
C PHE A 87 8.06 -13.67 -13.87
N GLY A 88 9.09 -12.91 -14.27
CA GLY A 88 9.11 -12.20 -15.56
C GLY A 88 8.34 -10.87 -15.59
N CYS A 89 7.60 -10.53 -14.54
CA CYS A 89 7.03 -9.20 -14.36
C CYS A 89 8.01 -8.23 -13.69
N ALA A 90 8.15 -7.02 -14.24
CA ALA A 90 9.02 -5.97 -13.70
C ALA A 90 8.26 -4.75 -13.12
N ASP A 91 6.93 -4.70 -13.22
CA ASP A 91 6.11 -3.65 -12.61
C ASP A 91 5.20 -4.21 -11.53
N ILE A 92 5.82 -4.62 -10.43
CA ILE A 92 5.14 -5.29 -9.31
C ILE A 92 4.03 -4.41 -8.72
N ASN A 93 4.22 -3.09 -8.63
CA ASN A 93 3.17 -2.17 -8.18
C ASN A 93 1.88 -2.31 -9.01
N SER A 94 1.98 -2.47 -10.33
CA SER A 94 0.80 -2.63 -11.19
C SER A 94 0.18 -4.03 -11.06
N CYS A 95 0.95 -5.06 -10.70
CA CYS A 95 0.50 -6.46 -10.60
C CYS A 95 0.09 -6.88 -9.20
N SER A 96 0.19 -6.01 -8.21
CA SER A 96 0.02 -6.44 -6.82
C SER A 96 -0.78 -5.48 -5.95
N VAL A 97 -1.21 -6.05 -4.84
CA VAL A 97 -1.71 -5.36 -3.66
C VAL A 97 -0.63 -5.42 -2.58
N GLY A 98 -0.03 -4.27 -2.27
CA GLY A 98 0.88 -4.09 -1.14
C GLY A 98 0.15 -3.93 0.20
N ILE A 99 0.52 -4.75 1.17
CA ILE A 99 0.05 -4.71 2.56
C ILE A 99 1.25 -4.45 3.47
N GLU A 100 1.19 -3.35 4.21
CA GLU A 100 2.16 -2.99 5.25
C GLU A 100 1.67 -3.50 6.61
N ILE A 101 2.56 -4.07 7.41
CA ILE A 101 2.27 -4.48 8.79
C ILE A 101 3.10 -3.58 9.71
N VAL A 102 2.46 -2.93 10.67
CA VAL A 102 3.16 -2.07 11.63
C VAL A 102 4.13 -2.92 12.45
N ASN A 103 5.41 -2.74 12.18
CA ASN A 103 6.48 -3.44 12.85
C ASN A 103 7.80 -2.68 12.62
N PRO A 104 8.62 -2.46 13.68
CA PRO A 104 9.86 -1.68 13.57
C PRO A 104 10.97 -2.40 12.76
N GLY A 105 10.76 -3.66 12.39
CA GLY A 105 11.71 -4.47 11.63
C GLY A 105 12.80 -5.05 12.53
N HIS A 106 14.04 -4.99 12.03
CA HIS A 106 15.20 -5.54 12.72
C HIS A 106 15.65 -4.57 13.81
N SER A 107 15.35 -4.92 15.06
CA SER A 107 15.80 -4.23 16.27
C SER A 107 16.57 -5.20 17.16
#